data_AF-A0A7R9LSI2-F1
#
_entry.id   AF-A0A7R9LSI2-F1
#
_cell.length_a   1.000
_cell.length_b   1.000
_cell.length_c   1.000
_cell.angle_alpha   90.00
_cell.angle_beta   90.00
_cell.angle_gamma   90.00
#
_symmetry.space_group_name_H-M   'P 1'
#
loop_
_entity.id
_entity.type
_entity.pdbx_description
1 polymer ?
#
loop_
_entity_poly.entity_id
_entity_poly.type
_entity_poly.pdbx_seq_one_letter_code
_entity_poly.pdbx_strand_id
1 'polypeptide(L)'
;MGVTDCDNMLMILGVSQKMTEKERDVVVPIIMRGFRDTAFEAGTQITGGQTVINPWLTIGGVATSICQPTEYIIPDNAVVGDVLVLTKPLGTQVSSISYQWLEQSDKWARIKLVVTEDDVRKAYLRGMDSMSRLNRIASRLMHKYNAHGATDVTGFGLLGHAQNLARVQKNEVSFAAAYCKDIEKQEGYQAWIIGIVEKGNRSARIIDKPRVIEVPAKEKDGELW
;
A
#
# COMPACT_ATOMS: atom_id res chain seq x y z
N MET A 1 -11.24 3.38 -5.95
CA MET A 1 -11.61 4.46 -6.88
C MET A 1 -11.23 4.19 -8.34
N GLY A 2 -10.23 3.38 -8.70
CA GLY A 2 -9.96 3.02 -10.12
C GLY A 2 -9.33 4.12 -11.00
N VAL A 3 -9.33 5.38 -10.55
CA VAL A 3 -8.66 6.50 -11.22
C VAL A 3 -7.16 6.19 -11.42
N THR A 4 -6.66 6.44 -12.63
CA THR A 4 -5.30 6.10 -13.08
C THR A 4 -4.33 7.27 -13.11
N ASP A 5 -4.84 8.50 -13.11
CA ASP A 5 -4.09 9.71 -13.39
C ASP A 5 -4.41 10.81 -12.37
N CYS A 6 -3.46 11.70 -12.13
CA CYS A 6 -3.56 12.75 -11.13
C CYS A 6 -3.18 14.09 -11.75
N ASP A 7 -4.10 15.04 -11.75
CA ASP A 7 -3.87 16.35 -12.35
C ASP A 7 -2.91 17.20 -11.53
N ASN A 8 -2.96 17.04 -10.19
CA ASN A 8 -2.27 17.92 -9.28
C ASN A 8 -1.91 17.25 -7.94
N MET A 9 -0.64 17.36 -7.51
CA MET A 9 -0.21 17.04 -6.15
C MET A 9 0.21 18.29 -5.36
N LEU A 10 -0.11 18.27 -4.05
CA LEU A 10 0.42 19.20 -3.06
C LEU A 10 1.19 18.43 -1.98
N MET A 11 2.36 18.91 -1.57
CA MET A 11 3.17 18.29 -0.52
C MET A 11 2.92 18.94 0.86
N ILE A 12 2.85 18.14 1.92
CA ILE A 12 2.74 18.61 3.31
C ILE A 12 3.93 18.05 4.09
N LEU A 13 4.76 18.94 4.66
CA LEU A 13 6.00 18.58 5.34
C LEU A 13 6.09 19.23 6.74
N GLY A 14 6.10 18.42 7.79
CA GLY A 14 6.51 18.83 9.13
C GLY A 14 7.99 18.52 9.33
N VAL A 15 8.85 19.53 9.43
CA VAL A 15 10.28 19.39 9.73
C VAL A 15 10.44 19.30 11.25
N SER A 16 11.20 18.29 11.74
CA SER A 16 11.35 18.09 13.19
C SER A 16 12.22 19.17 13.84
N GLN A 17 11.70 19.77 14.92
CA GLN A 17 12.44 20.65 15.85
C GLN A 17 13.69 20.01 16.45
N LYS A 18 13.85 18.67 16.37
CA LYS A 18 14.98 17.93 16.93
C LYS A 18 16.14 17.73 15.94
N MET A 19 15.94 18.01 14.65
CA MET A 19 17.01 17.94 13.65
C MET A 19 17.90 19.18 13.76
N THR A 20 19.21 18.98 13.80
CA THR A 20 20.16 20.06 13.56
C THR A 20 20.03 20.57 12.12
N GLU A 21 20.55 21.77 11.86
CA GLU A 21 20.52 22.36 10.52
C GLU A 21 21.20 21.47 9.47
N LYS A 22 22.34 20.85 9.83
CA LYS A 22 23.06 19.91 8.96
C LYS A 22 22.24 18.67 8.62
N GLU A 23 21.47 18.14 9.57
CA GLU A 23 20.57 17.00 9.31
C GLU A 23 19.39 17.43 8.45
N ARG A 24 18.74 18.55 8.78
CA ARG A 24 17.63 19.14 8.01
C ARG A 24 18.02 19.34 6.55
N ASP A 25 19.17 19.98 6.32
CA ASP A 25 19.62 20.42 4.99
C ASP A 25 20.12 19.25 4.12
N VAL A 26 20.29 18.05 4.69
CA VAL A 26 20.53 16.80 3.96
C VAL A 26 19.24 15.98 3.81
N VAL A 27 18.49 15.77 4.90
CA VAL A 27 17.33 14.87 4.95
C VAL A 27 16.12 15.45 4.21
N VAL A 28 15.84 16.75 4.34
CA VAL A 28 14.68 17.37 3.67
C VAL A 28 14.79 17.32 2.14
N PRO A 29 15.94 17.68 1.51
CA PRO A 29 16.10 17.51 0.07
C PRO A 29 16.00 16.05 -0.43
N ILE A 30 16.36 15.05 0.39
CA ILE A 30 16.18 13.64 0.05
C ILE A 30 14.68 13.26 0.07
N ILE A 31 13.94 13.67 1.11
CA ILE A 31 12.48 13.44 1.20
C ILE A 31 11.74 14.12 0.04
N MET A 32 12.04 15.39 -0.24
CA MET A 32 11.41 16.15 -1.34
C MET A 32 11.74 15.54 -2.71
N ARG A 33 12.97 15.02 -2.89
CA ARG A 33 13.36 14.29 -4.11
C ARG A 33 12.53 13.02 -4.28
N GLY A 34 12.46 12.17 -3.25
CA GLY A 34 11.66 10.94 -3.30
C GLY A 34 10.19 11.20 -3.61
N PHE A 35 9.57 12.18 -2.93
CA PHE A 35 8.17 12.57 -3.18
C PHE A 35 7.95 13.04 -4.62
N ARG A 36 8.86 13.87 -5.16
CA ARG A 36 8.80 14.36 -6.54
C ARG A 36 8.98 13.24 -7.56
N ASP A 37 9.89 12.30 -7.30
CA ASP A 37 10.22 11.23 -8.24
C ASP A 37 9.06 10.20 -8.28
N THR A 38 8.40 9.92 -7.14
CA THR A 38 7.14 9.16 -7.10
C THR A 38 5.97 9.92 -7.74
N ALA A 39 5.88 11.25 -7.62
CA ALA A 39 4.87 12.04 -8.33
C ALA A 39 5.07 11.97 -9.86
N PHE A 40 6.32 11.99 -10.33
CA PHE A 40 6.66 11.81 -11.73
C PHE A 40 6.29 10.41 -12.25
N GLU A 41 6.54 9.34 -11.47
CA GLU A 41 6.07 7.98 -11.77
C GLU A 41 4.52 7.90 -11.85
N ALA A 42 3.83 8.65 -10.99
CA ALA A 42 2.38 8.79 -11.03
C ALA A 42 1.86 9.61 -12.23
N GLY A 43 2.77 10.19 -13.04
CA GLY A 43 2.42 11.02 -14.21
C GLY A 43 2.00 12.44 -13.85
N THR A 44 2.30 12.92 -12.64
CA THR A 44 1.86 14.21 -12.11
C THR A 44 3.03 15.05 -11.60
N GLN A 45 2.75 16.25 -11.08
CA GLN A 45 3.74 17.17 -10.55
C GLN A 45 3.28 17.76 -9.20
N ILE A 46 4.26 18.06 -8.34
CA ILE A 46 4.04 18.83 -7.12
C ILE A 46 3.97 20.31 -7.52
N THR A 47 2.78 20.90 -7.52
CA THR A 47 2.56 22.30 -7.92
C THR A 47 2.70 23.28 -6.76
N GLY A 48 2.67 22.77 -5.52
CA GLY A 48 2.79 23.56 -4.31
C GLY A 48 2.78 22.69 -3.05
N GLY A 49 2.68 23.32 -1.90
CA GLY A 49 2.70 22.62 -0.62
C GLY A 49 2.89 23.57 0.56
N GLN A 50 2.92 22.99 1.76
CA GLN A 50 3.21 23.72 2.98
C GLN A 50 4.24 22.98 3.83
N THR A 51 5.31 23.68 4.20
CA THR A 51 6.33 23.20 5.13
C THR A 51 6.19 23.95 6.46
N VAL A 52 6.16 23.23 7.58
CA VAL A 52 6.06 23.78 8.94
C VAL A 52 7.11 23.16 9.87
N ILE A 53 7.44 23.87 10.94
CA ILE A 53 8.26 23.33 12.04
C ILE A 53 7.33 22.59 13.02
N ASN A 54 7.65 21.34 13.34
CA ASN A 54 6.82 20.43 14.14
C ASN A 54 7.70 19.63 15.12
N PRO A 55 7.22 19.12 16.27
CA PRO A 55 8.05 18.28 17.15
C PRO A 55 8.52 16.97 16.49
N TRP A 56 7.73 16.43 15.57
CA TRP A 56 8.02 15.19 14.83
C TRP A 56 8.13 15.45 13.32
N LEU A 57 8.95 14.64 12.64
CA LEU A 57 8.94 14.61 11.17
C LEU A 57 7.55 14.15 10.69
N THR A 58 6.99 14.82 9.70
CA THR A 58 5.67 14.48 9.14
C THR A 58 5.72 14.64 7.63
N ILE A 59 5.29 13.62 6.89
CA ILE A 59 5.33 13.60 5.43
C ILE A 59 3.94 13.19 4.95
N GLY A 60 3.36 13.97 4.06
CA GLY A 60 2.04 13.72 3.48
C GLY A 60 1.76 14.65 2.32
N GLY A 61 0.50 14.72 1.89
CA GLY A 61 0.10 15.56 0.77
C GLY A 61 -1.36 15.40 0.40
N VAL A 62 -1.73 16.03 -0.71
CA VAL A 62 -3.04 15.93 -1.35
C VAL A 62 -2.81 15.54 -2.82
N ALA A 63 -3.61 14.60 -3.33
CA ALA A 63 -3.66 14.23 -4.73
C ALA A 63 -5.08 14.50 -5.25
N THR A 64 -5.19 15.16 -6.41
CA THR A 64 -6.46 15.60 -6.99
C THR A 64 -6.55 15.20 -8.46
N SER A 65 -7.74 14.79 -8.89
CA SER A 65 -8.08 14.48 -10.29
C SER A 65 -9.51 14.92 -10.59
N ILE A 66 -9.75 15.53 -11.76
CA ILE A 66 -11.06 15.91 -12.27
C ILE A 66 -11.52 14.82 -13.24
N CYS A 67 -12.36 13.90 -12.75
CA CYS A 67 -12.73 12.68 -13.48
C CYS A 67 -14.11 12.75 -14.13
N GLN A 68 -14.23 12.22 -15.34
CA GLN A 68 -15.50 11.83 -15.94
C GLN A 68 -16.10 10.59 -15.21
N PRO A 69 -17.43 10.35 -15.27
CA PRO A 69 -18.07 9.20 -14.65
C PRO A 69 -17.53 7.82 -15.07
N THR A 70 -16.83 7.74 -16.20
CA THR A 70 -16.20 6.52 -16.73
C THR A 70 -14.77 6.28 -16.23
N GLU A 71 -14.14 7.29 -15.60
CA GLU A 71 -12.72 7.23 -15.21
C GLU A 71 -12.53 6.77 -13.75
N TYR A 72 -13.61 6.79 -12.96
CA TYR A 72 -13.63 6.27 -11.59
C TYR A 72 -14.63 5.12 -11.41
N ILE A 73 -14.30 4.24 -10.46
CA ILE A 73 -15.12 3.12 -10.00
C ILE A 73 -15.56 3.42 -8.56
N ILE A 74 -16.88 3.52 -8.37
CA ILE A 74 -17.49 3.71 -7.05
C ILE A 74 -17.37 2.38 -6.27
N PRO A 75 -16.83 2.39 -5.03
CA PRO A 75 -16.50 1.16 -4.31
C PRO A 75 -17.70 0.55 -3.57
N ASP A 76 -18.89 0.55 -4.18
CA ASP A 76 -20.16 0.17 -3.56
C ASP A 76 -20.96 -0.90 -4.33
N ASN A 77 -20.39 -1.52 -5.37
CA ASN A 77 -21.09 -2.47 -6.23
C ASN A 77 -20.68 -3.94 -6.03
N ALA A 78 -19.88 -4.28 -5.00
CA ALA A 78 -19.33 -5.61 -4.78
C ALA A 78 -20.35 -6.60 -4.19
N VAL A 79 -20.17 -7.88 -4.55
CA VAL A 79 -21.30 -8.78 -4.83
C VAL A 79 -21.23 -10.12 -4.11
N VAL A 80 -22.35 -10.82 -3.89
CA VAL A 80 -22.26 -12.23 -3.47
C VAL A 80 -21.58 -13.05 -4.57
N GLY A 81 -20.53 -13.78 -4.22
CA GLY A 81 -19.71 -14.55 -5.16
C GLY A 81 -18.51 -13.80 -5.78
N ASP A 82 -18.30 -12.51 -5.47
CA ASP A 82 -16.99 -11.90 -5.76
C ASP A 82 -15.88 -12.56 -4.94
N VAL A 83 -14.64 -12.43 -5.44
CA VAL A 83 -13.44 -12.86 -4.73
C VAL A 83 -12.57 -11.64 -4.44
N LEU A 84 -12.11 -11.52 -3.20
CA LEU A 84 -11.30 -10.40 -2.73
C LEU A 84 -9.85 -10.60 -3.16
N VAL A 85 -9.30 -9.64 -3.92
CA VAL A 85 -7.90 -9.67 -4.37
C VAL A 85 -7.05 -8.68 -3.58
N LEU A 86 -5.89 -9.14 -3.09
CA LEU A 86 -4.86 -8.32 -2.46
C LEU A 86 -3.65 -8.19 -3.39
N THR A 87 -3.18 -6.95 -3.62
CA THR A 87 -2.15 -6.61 -4.62
C THR A 87 -0.75 -6.39 -4.06
N LYS A 88 -0.61 -6.39 -2.72
CA LYS A 88 0.64 -6.21 -1.96
C LYS A 88 0.64 -7.09 -0.71
N PRO A 89 1.78 -7.66 -0.28
CA PRO A 89 1.85 -8.45 0.95
C PRO A 89 1.59 -7.60 2.21
N LEU A 90 1.09 -8.25 3.26
CA LEU A 90 0.93 -7.65 4.58
C LEU A 90 2.25 -7.66 5.38
N GLY A 91 2.27 -6.99 6.55
CA GLY A 91 3.36 -7.11 7.52
C GLY A 91 4.39 -5.98 7.51
N THR A 92 4.22 -4.93 6.68
CA THR A 92 5.12 -3.77 6.60
C THR A 92 5.39 -3.08 7.94
N GLN A 93 4.40 -3.03 8.84
CA GLN A 93 4.58 -2.53 10.21
C GLN A 93 5.51 -3.43 11.03
N VAL A 94 5.39 -4.76 10.88
CA VAL A 94 6.23 -5.72 11.62
C VAL A 94 7.67 -5.62 11.16
N SER A 95 7.93 -5.58 9.84
CA SER A 95 9.30 -5.46 9.32
C SER A 95 9.94 -4.10 9.63
N SER A 96 9.17 -3.02 9.61
CA SER A 96 9.65 -1.68 10.01
C SER A 96 10.02 -1.63 11.50
N ILE A 97 9.20 -2.24 12.36
CA ILE A 97 9.43 -2.26 13.82
C ILE A 97 10.58 -3.20 14.18
N SER A 98 10.67 -4.40 13.58
CA SER A 98 11.78 -5.32 13.85
C SER A 98 13.13 -4.75 13.41
N TYR A 99 13.18 -4.00 12.30
CA TYR A 99 14.38 -3.29 11.87
C TYR A 99 14.81 -2.22 12.87
N GLN A 100 13.87 -1.38 13.35
CA GLN A 100 14.14 -0.41 14.41
C GLN A 100 14.60 -1.07 15.72
N TRP A 101 14.24 -2.33 15.97
CA TRP A 101 14.63 -3.04 17.19
C TRP A 101 16.07 -3.56 17.15
N LEU A 102 16.71 -3.67 15.98
CA LEU A 102 18.14 -4.04 15.85
C LEU A 102 19.05 -3.08 16.65
N GLU A 103 18.70 -1.80 16.69
CA GLU A 103 19.43 -0.76 17.44
C GLU A 103 19.01 -0.67 18.93
N GLN A 104 18.08 -1.53 19.38
CA GLN A 104 17.45 -1.47 20.71
C GLN A 104 17.56 -2.83 21.39
N SER A 105 18.72 -3.10 22.00
CA SER A 105 19.12 -4.40 22.58
C SER A 105 18.03 -5.14 23.35
N ASP A 106 17.32 -4.46 24.26
CA ASP A 106 16.25 -5.04 25.09
C ASP A 106 15.06 -5.54 24.27
N LYS A 107 14.81 -4.92 23.11
CA LYS A 107 13.74 -5.30 22.18
C LYS A 107 14.22 -6.35 21.19
N TRP A 108 15.46 -6.24 20.67
CA TRP A 108 16.06 -7.29 19.84
C TRP A 108 16.11 -8.64 20.56
N ALA A 109 16.46 -8.62 21.86
CA ALA A 109 16.49 -9.80 22.72
C ALA A 109 15.15 -10.57 22.78
N ARG A 110 14.01 -9.94 22.46
CA ARG A 110 12.68 -10.57 22.45
C ARG A 110 12.36 -11.34 21.18
N ILE A 111 13.06 -11.10 20.07
CA ILE A 111 12.75 -11.67 18.75
C ILE A 111 13.92 -12.42 18.08
N LYS A 112 15.16 -12.24 18.56
CA LYS A 112 16.38 -12.93 18.06
C LYS A 112 16.37 -14.47 18.14
N LEU A 113 15.36 -15.08 18.76
CA LEU A 113 15.14 -16.53 18.81
C LEU A 113 14.15 -17.03 17.74
N VAL A 114 13.56 -16.11 16.98
CA VAL A 114 12.50 -16.37 15.98
C VAL A 114 12.93 -15.94 14.57
N VAL A 115 13.74 -14.89 14.47
CA VAL A 115 14.28 -14.34 13.21
C VAL A 115 15.74 -13.94 13.37
N THR A 116 16.53 -14.01 12.29
CA THR A 116 17.90 -13.50 12.25
C THR A 116 17.93 -12.01 11.89
N GLU A 117 19.09 -11.36 12.06
CA GLU A 117 19.27 -9.96 11.63
C GLU A 117 19.20 -9.80 10.10
N ASP A 118 19.60 -10.83 9.35
CA ASP A 118 19.52 -10.87 7.89
C ASP A 118 18.06 -10.96 7.41
N ASP A 119 17.25 -11.83 8.03
CA ASP A 119 15.81 -11.93 7.77
C ASP A 119 15.11 -10.58 7.98
N VAL A 120 15.45 -9.89 9.08
CA VAL A 120 14.90 -8.57 9.42
C VAL A 120 15.31 -7.51 8.41
N ARG A 121 16.57 -7.50 7.96
CA ARG A 121 17.05 -6.57 6.92
C ARG A 121 16.37 -6.83 5.57
N LYS A 122 16.24 -8.09 5.16
CA LYS A 122 15.54 -8.50 3.94
C LYS A 122 14.04 -8.15 3.99
N ALA A 123 13.37 -8.41 5.12
CA ALA A 123 11.97 -8.05 5.32
C ALA A 123 11.73 -6.54 5.37
N TYR A 124 12.69 -5.77 5.89
CA TYR A 124 12.62 -4.30 5.89
C TYR A 124 12.68 -3.73 4.47
N LEU A 125 13.67 -4.15 3.66
CA LEU A 125 13.81 -3.69 2.28
C LEU A 125 12.57 -4.04 1.44
N ARG A 126 12.14 -5.31 1.45
CA ARG A 126 10.89 -5.74 0.77
C ARG A 126 9.65 -4.98 1.28
N GLY A 127 9.63 -4.60 2.56
CA GLY A 127 8.58 -3.76 3.14
C GLY A 127 8.61 -2.33 2.58
N MET A 128 9.79 -1.71 2.54
CA MET A 128 10.03 -0.38 1.96
C MET A 128 9.61 -0.32 0.48
N ASP A 129 10.06 -1.28 -0.32
CA ASP A 129 9.79 -1.29 -1.76
C ASP A 129 8.32 -1.63 -2.08
N SER A 130 7.72 -2.53 -1.30
CA SER A 130 6.27 -2.79 -1.34
C SER A 130 5.47 -1.53 -0.98
N MET A 131 5.96 -0.69 -0.06
CA MET A 131 5.31 0.58 0.28
C MET A 131 5.50 1.65 -0.81
N SER A 132 6.67 1.76 -1.44
CA SER A 132 6.97 2.79 -2.44
C SER A 132 6.24 2.58 -3.78
N ARG A 133 6.09 1.34 -4.25
CA ARG A 133 5.40 0.98 -5.51
C ARG A 133 4.00 1.61 -5.60
N LEU A 134 3.68 2.28 -6.71
CA LEU A 134 2.35 2.87 -6.91
C LEU A 134 1.25 1.82 -7.15
N ASN A 135 0.03 2.11 -6.67
CA ASN A 135 -1.17 1.32 -7.00
C ASN A 135 -1.76 1.66 -8.40
N ARG A 136 -1.02 2.40 -9.24
CA ARG A 136 -1.52 2.99 -10.51
C ARG A 136 -1.95 1.92 -11.53
N ILE A 137 -1.16 0.86 -11.67
CA ILE A 137 -1.48 -0.25 -12.60
C ILE A 137 -2.62 -1.11 -12.04
N ALA A 138 -2.73 -1.27 -10.72
CA ALA A 138 -3.90 -1.91 -10.10
C ALA A 138 -5.20 -1.12 -10.42
N SER A 139 -5.20 0.22 -10.26
CA SER A 139 -6.31 1.08 -10.69
C SER A 139 -6.67 0.88 -12.18
N ARG A 140 -5.68 0.87 -13.07
CA ARG A 140 -5.89 0.63 -14.52
C ARG A 140 -6.50 -0.75 -14.80
N LEU A 141 -6.08 -1.76 -14.04
CA LEU A 141 -6.57 -3.13 -14.18
C LEU A 141 -7.97 -3.32 -13.58
N MET A 142 -8.41 -2.51 -12.62
CA MET A 142 -9.79 -2.53 -12.13
C MET A 142 -10.78 -2.27 -13.27
N HIS A 143 -10.50 -1.27 -14.12
CA HIS A 143 -11.31 -0.98 -15.30
C HIS A 143 -11.28 -2.13 -16.31
N LYS A 144 -10.09 -2.63 -16.68
CA LYS A 144 -9.94 -3.74 -17.65
C LYS A 144 -10.69 -5.02 -17.25
N TYR A 145 -10.77 -5.31 -15.94
CA TYR A 145 -11.40 -6.51 -15.41
C TYR A 145 -12.74 -6.24 -14.69
N ASN A 146 -13.36 -5.08 -14.94
CA ASN A 146 -14.70 -4.73 -14.45
C ASN A 146 -14.88 -4.89 -12.92
N ALA A 147 -13.87 -4.49 -12.14
CA ALA A 147 -13.86 -4.69 -10.69
C ALA A 147 -14.91 -3.79 -10.00
N HIS A 148 -15.77 -4.40 -9.18
CA HIS A 148 -16.91 -3.73 -8.53
C HIS A 148 -16.57 -2.72 -7.41
N GLY A 149 -15.31 -2.67 -7.01
CA GLY A 149 -14.83 -1.76 -5.97
C GLY A 149 -13.44 -2.14 -5.47
N ALA A 150 -12.81 -1.21 -4.75
CA ALA A 150 -11.56 -1.46 -4.04
C ALA A 150 -11.37 -0.44 -2.91
N THR A 151 -10.72 -0.91 -1.84
CA THR A 151 -10.12 -0.08 -0.78
C THR A 151 -8.60 -0.30 -0.83
N ASP A 152 -7.82 0.70 -0.45
CA ASP A 152 -6.45 0.47 -0.01
C ASP A 152 -6.44 -0.28 1.35
N VAL A 153 -5.28 -0.81 1.72
CA VAL A 153 -5.05 -1.37 3.06
C VAL A 153 -3.90 -0.61 3.69
N THR A 154 -4.24 0.33 4.57
CA THR A 154 -3.30 1.21 5.27
C THR A 154 -3.49 1.11 6.79
N GLY A 155 -3.68 2.23 7.49
CA GLY A 155 -3.52 2.33 8.95
C GLY A 155 -4.46 1.47 9.80
N PHE A 156 -5.61 1.05 9.26
CA PHE A 156 -6.57 0.19 9.97
C PHE A 156 -6.35 -1.31 9.75
N GLY A 157 -5.32 -1.69 8.97
CA GLY A 157 -5.03 -3.07 8.61
C GLY A 157 -6.11 -3.74 7.74
N LEU A 158 -5.86 -4.98 7.31
CA LEU A 158 -6.72 -5.67 6.34
C LEU A 158 -8.19 -5.75 6.79
N LEU A 159 -8.44 -6.16 8.05
CA LEU A 159 -9.80 -6.33 8.55
C LEU A 159 -10.55 -5.00 8.65
N GLY A 160 -9.92 -3.94 9.16
CA GLY A 160 -10.55 -2.63 9.29
C GLY A 160 -10.95 -2.04 7.93
N HIS A 161 -10.06 -2.10 6.94
CA HIS A 161 -10.36 -1.65 5.58
C HIS A 161 -11.39 -2.56 4.88
N ALA A 162 -11.30 -3.87 5.01
CA ALA A 162 -12.31 -4.79 4.47
C ALA A 162 -13.70 -4.56 5.08
N GLN A 163 -13.78 -4.22 6.37
CA GLN A 163 -15.05 -3.96 7.05
C GLN A 163 -15.64 -2.60 6.68
N ASN A 164 -14.81 -1.58 6.46
CA ASN A 164 -15.22 -0.31 5.88
C ASN A 164 -15.77 -0.48 4.46
N LEU A 165 -15.10 -1.29 3.62
CA LEU A 165 -15.56 -1.63 2.27
C LEU A 165 -16.88 -2.40 2.33
N ALA A 166 -16.99 -3.45 3.15
CA ALA A 166 -18.22 -4.24 3.28
C ALA A 166 -19.44 -3.37 3.65
N ARG A 167 -19.26 -2.36 4.51
CA ARG A 167 -20.34 -1.47 4.98
C ARG A 167 -21.04 -0.68 3.87
N VAL A 168 -20.36 -0.38 2.77
CA VAL A 168 -20.89 0.49 1.70
C VAL A 168 -21.55 -0.25 0.53
N GLN A 169 -21.48 -1.59 0.46
CA GLN A 169 -21.91 -2.38 -0.71
C GLN A 169 -23.42 -2.44 -0.95
N LYS A 170 -23.83 -2.59 -2.23
CA LYS A 170 -25.23 -2.48 -2.67
C LYS A 170 -25.83 -3.70 -3.42
N ASN A 171 -25.18 -4.30 -4.43
CA ASN A 171 -25.82 -5.20 -5.44
C ASN A 171 -24.92 -6.41 -5.89
N GLU A 172 -25.24 -7.09 -7.02
CA GLU A 172 -24.62 -8.37 -7.51
C GLU A 172 -24.31 -8.36 -9.05
N VAL A 173 -23.40 -9.12 -9.74
CA VAL A 173 -22.56 -10.35 -9.48
C VAL A 173 -21.24 -10.47 -10.34
N SER A 174 -20.12 -10.97 -9.75
CA SER A 174 -18.86 -11.58 -10.34
C SER A 174 -17.90 -10.75 -11.26
N PHE A 175 -16.56 -10.90 -11.38
CA PHE A 175 -15.52 -11.94 -11.09
C PHE A 175 -14.09 -11.31 -10.89
N ALA A 176 -13.04 -12.08 -10.48
CA ALA A 176 -11.63 -11.55 -10.44
C ALA A 176 -10.40 -12.47 -10.78
N ALA A 177 -10.53 -13.75 -11.14
CA ALA A 177 -9.36 -14.65 -11.28
C ALA A 177 -8.35 -14.28 -12.41
N ALA A 178 -8.78 -13.55 -13.43
CA ALA A 178 -7.90 -13.09 -14.52
C ALA A 178 -7.04 -11.87 -14.13
N TYR A 179 -7.55 -11.01 -13.25
CA TYR A 179 -6.89 -9.79 -12.77
C TYR A 179 -5.57 -10.10 -12.05
N CYS A 180 -5.52 -11.15 -11.23
CA CYS A 180 -4.29 -11.55 -10.52
C CYS A 180 -3.14 -11.91 -11.47
N LYS A 181 -3.43 -12.59 -12.58
CA LYS A 181 -2.42 -12.97 -13.59
C LYS A 181 -1.87 -11.76 -14.34
N ASP A 182 -2.71 -10.76 -14.56
CA ASP A 182 -2.34 -9.57 -15.34
C ASP A 182 -1.53 -8.56 -14.51
N ILE A 183 -1.69 -8.52 -13.17
CA ILE A 183 -0.76 -7.80 -12.27
C ILE A 183 0.64 -8.43 -12.35
N GLU A 184 0.74 -9.76 -12.20
CA GLU A 184 2.05 -10.44 -12.28
C GLU A 184 2.71 -10.27 -13.64
N LYS A 185 1.92 -10.23 -14.73
CA LYS A 185 2.44 -9.93 -16.07
C LYS A 185 2.89 -8.47 -16.27
N GLN A 186 2.19 -7.50 -15.70
CA GLN A 186 2.48 -6.08 -15.92
C GLN A 186 3.54 -5.51 -14.97
N GLU A 187 3.72 -6.10 -13.78
CA GLU A 187 4.65 -5.58 -12.77
C GLU A 187 5.55 -6.65 -12.11
N GLY A 188 5.45 -7.94 -12.49
CA GLY A 188 6.26 -9.02 -11.92
C GLY A 188 5.82 -9.51 -10.52
N TYR A 189 5.10 -8.70 -9.77
CA TYR A 189 4.57 -9.03 -8.44
C TYR A 189 3.29 -9.88 -8.50
N GLN A 190 3.23 -10.92 -7.68
CA GLN A 190 2.01 -11.72 -7.53
C GLN A 190 0.90 -10.93 -6.81
N ALA A 191 -0.36 -11.23 -7.13
CA ALA A 191 -1.54 -10.81 -6.40
C ALA A 191 -2.38 -12.04 -6.00
N TRP A 192 -3.02 -11.99 -4.84
CA TRP A 192 -3.63 -13.16 -4.21
C TRP A 192 -5.13 -12.99 -4.02
N ILE A 193 -5.90 -14.05 -4.29
CA ILE A 193 -7.28 -14.15 -3.83
C ILE A 193 -7.24 -14.50 -2.34
N ILE A 194 -7.70 -13.58 -1.49
CA ILE A 194 -7.61 -13.66 -0.03
C ILE A 194 -8.96 -13.95 0.66
N GLY A 195 -10.06 -13.99 -0.09
CA GLY A 195 -11.39 -14.27 0.44
C GLY A 195 -12.47 -14.24 -0.63
N ILE A 196 -13.71 -14.46 -0.20
CA ILE A 196 -14.93 -14.36 -1.01
C ILE A 196 -15.93 -13.43 -0.33
N VAL A 197 -16.86 -12.90 -1.10
CA VAL A 197 -17.99 -12.11 -0.57
C VAL A 197 -19.21 -13.03 -0.43
N GLU A 198 -19.62 -13.25 0.82
CA GLU A 198 -20.78 -14.07 1.19
C GLU A 198 -22.02 -13.21 1.43
N LYS A 199 -23.21 -13.80 1.31
CA LYS A 199 -24.47 -13.12 1.68
C LYS A 199 -24.54 -12.91 3.20
N GLY A 200 -24.62 -11.66 3.64
CA GLY A 200 -24.67 -11.34 5.07
C GLY A 200 -24.84 -9.85 5.39
N ASN A 201 -24.70 -9.51 6.66
CA ASN A 201 -25.03 -8.19 7.22
C ASN A 201 -23.94 -7.11 6.99
N ARG A 202 -23.35 -7.05 5.78
CA ARG A 202 -22.32 -6.06 5.37
C ARG A 202 -21.12 -5.97 6.32
N SER A 203 -20.69 -7.11 6.88
CA SER A 203 -19.51 -7.24 7.73
C SER A 203 -18.39 -8.02 7.04
N ALA A 204 -17.15 -7.70 7.38
CA ALA A 204 -16.00 -8.55 7.07
C ALA A 204 -15.63 -9.41 8.28
N ARG A 205 -15.08 -10.60 8.05
CA ARG A 205 -14.55 -11.51 9.06
C ARG A 205 -13.31 -12.22 8.53
N ILE A 206 -12.35 -12.51 9.40
CA ILE A 206 -11.30 -13.49 9.11
C ILE A 206 -11.83 -14.86 9.54
N ILE A 207 -11.60 -15.90 8.73
CA ILE A 207 -11.98 -17.28 9.08
C ILE A 207 -11.06 -17.84 10.17
N ASP A 208 -11.58 -18.68 11.06
CA ASP A 208 -10.91 -19.13 12.30
C ASP A 208 -9.52 -19.77 12.08
N LYS A 209 -9.30 -20.36 10.90
CA LYS A 209 -8.04 -20.96 10.46
C LYS A 209 -7.71 -20.45 9.05
N PRO A 210 -7.15 -19.23 8.92
CA PRO A 210 -6.83 -18.67 7.62
C PRO A 210 -5.64 -19.42 7.02
N ARG A 211 -5.70 -19.71 5.71
CA ARG A 211 -4.53 -20.23 5.01
C ARG A 211 -3.49 -19.11 4.92
N VAL A 212 -2.38 -19.25 5.64
CA VAL A 212 -1.19 -18.44 5.40
C VAL A 212 -0.66 -18.77 4.01
N ILE A 213 -0.44 -17.74 3.19
CA ILE A 213 0.28 -17.84 1.93
C ILE A 213 1.63 -17.20 2.18
N GLU A 214 2.67 -18.04 2.25
CA GLU A 214 4.05 -17.55 2.21
C GLU A 214 4.30 -16.95 0.83
N VAL A 215 4.82 -15.72 0.80
CA VAL A 215 5.25 -15.06 -0.43
C VAL A 215 6.73 -15.34 -0.58
N PRO A 216 7.13 -16.27 -1.46
CA PRO A 216 8.54 -16.65 -1.60
C PRO A 216 9.35 -15.46 -2.11
N ALA A 217 10.66 -15.51 -1.84
CA ALA A 217 11.59 -14.69 -2.59
C ALA A 217 11.46 -15.02 -4.09
N LYS A 218 11.17 -14.00 -4.91
CA LYS A 218 11.82 -13.95 -6.22
C LYS A 218 13.20 -13.34 -5.98
N GLU A 219 14.21 -13.98 -6.56
CA GLU A 219 15.57 -13.48 -6.66
C GLU A 219 15.92 -13.58 -8.15
N LYS A 220 16.08 -12.45 -8.84
CA LYS A 220 16.91 -12.36 -10.04
C LYS A 220 18.29 -11.88 -9.62
N ASP A 221 19.33 -12.34 -10.30
CA ASP A 221 20.66 -11.80 -10.09
C ASP A 221 20.75 -10.31 -10.50
N GLY A 222 21.21 -9.46 -9.59
CA GLY A 222 21.55 -8.05 -9.85
C GLY A 222 20.47 -7.02 -9.52
N GLU A 223 19.24 -7.43 -9.24
CA GLU A 223 18.19 -6.57 -8.66
C GLU A 223 17.83 -7.08 -7.25
N LEU A 224 17.08 -6.31 -6.45
CA LEU A 224 16.50 -6.79 -5.18
C LEU A 224 15.19 -7.60 -5.37
N TRP A 225 15.03 -8.19 -6.57
CA TRP A 225 13.80 -8.79 -7.11
C TRP A 225 14.10 -9.92 -8.07
#